data_AF-A0A528ADA3-F1
#
_entry.id   AF-A0A528ADA3-F1
#
_cell.length_a   1.000
_cell.length_b   1.000
_cell.length_c   1.000
_cell.angle_alpha   90.00
_cell.angle_beta   90.00
_cell.angle_gamma   90.00
#
_symmetry.space_group_name_H-M   'P 1'
#
loop_
_entity.id
_entity.type
_entity.pdbx_description
1 polymer ?
#
loop_
_entity_poly.entity_id
_entity_poly.type
_entity_poly.pdbx_seq_one_letter_code
_entity_poly.pdbx_strand_id
1 'polypeptide(L)'
;MRASLLAWLERRGGTINDHAFPSRVVQAHRMSTRQYARLVDEWVSAIGLRRQEYGTHSLRRTKASMIYKATGNLRAVQILLGHTKIENTVRYLGVDIEDALVLAERTEI
;
A
#
# COMPACT_ATOMS: atom_id res chain seq x y z
N MET A 1 -12.48 8.21 -3.04
CA MET A 1 -12.36 6.89 -2.35
C MET A 1 -13.66 6.47 -1.67
N ARG A 2 -14.25 7.27 -0.76
CA ARG A 2 -15.51 6.90 -0.07
C ARG A 2 -16.67 6.58 -1.04
N ALA A 3 -16.92 7.44 -2.02
CA ALA A 3 -18.00 7.23 -3.00
C ALA A 3 -17.86 5.91 -3.78
N SER A 4 -16.66 5.59 -4.26
CA SER A 4 -16.40 4.33 -4.99
C SER A 4 -16.59 3.09 -4.12
N LEU A 5 -16.23 3.16 -2.84
CA LEU A 5 -16.44 2.06 -1.90
C LEU A 5 -17.92 1.86 -1.59
N LEU A 6 -18.68 2.95 -1.40
CA LEU A 6 -20.13 2.88 -1.19
C LEU A 6 -20.83 2.26 -2.40
N ALA A 7 -20.57 2.77 -3.60
CA ALA A 7 -21.13 2.23 -4.83
C ALA A 7 -20.77 0.74 -5.04
N TRP A 8 -19.56 0.33 -4.66
CA TRP A 8 -19.17 -1.08 -4.69
C TRP A 8 -19.96 -1.90 -3.68
N LEU A 9 -20.07 -1.46 -2.42
CA LEU A 9 -20.78 -2.20 -1.37
C LEU A 9 -22.27 -2.33 -1.68
N GLU A 10 -22.89 -1.28 -2.24
CA GLU A 10 -24.27 -1.32 -2.74
C GLU A 10 -24.43 -2.36 -3.86
N ARG A 11 -23.53 -2.36 -4.86
CA ARG A 11 -23.54 -3.34 -5.94
C ARG A 11 -23.26 -4.77 -5.47
N ARG A 12 -22.37 -4.92 -4.48
CA ARG A 12 -21.97 -6.21 -3.91
C ARG A 12 -23.10 -6.84 -3.10
N GLY A 13 -23.90 -6.01 -2.42
CA GLY A 13 -24.96 -6.45 -1.53
C GLY A 13 -24.44 -7.18 -0.29
N GLY A 14 -25.32 -7.94 0.37
CA GLY A 14 -24.98 -8.70 1.57
C GLY A 14 -24.95 -7.88 2.86
N THR A 15 -24.33 -8.44 3.88
CA THR A 15 -24.29 -7.93 5.24
C THR A 15 -22.89 -7.47 5.64
N ILE A 16 -22.78 -6.83 6.81
CA ILE A 16 -21.49 -6.43 7.39
C ILE A 16 -20.58 -7.62 7.75
N ASN A 17 -21.16 -8.80 7.92
CA ASN A 17 -20.40 -10.02 8.23
C ASN A 17 -19.74 -10.63 6.99
N ASP A 18 -20.18 -10.24 5.80
CA ASP A 18 -19.68 -10.77 4.54
C ASP A 18 -18.40 -10.05 4.11
N HIS A 19 -17.48 -10.78 3.48
CA HIS A 19 -16.23 -10.20 2.98
C HIS A 19 -16.45 -9.04 2.01
N ALA A 20 -15.85 -7.87 2.30
CA ALA A 20 -15.97 -6.68 1.46
C ALA A 20 -15.55 -6.91 -0.01
N PHE A 21 -14.60 -7.83 -0.23
CA PHE A 21 -14.18 -8.28 -1.56
C PHE A 21 -14.23 -9.81 -1.61
N PRO A 22 -15.35 -10.41 -2.06
CA PRO A 22 -15.49 -11.86 -2.14
C PRO A 22 -14.70 -12.44 -3.32
N SER A 23 -14.45 -13.74 -3.27
CA SER A 23 -13.87 -14.50 -4.37
C SER A 23 -14.83 -14.58 -5.55
N ARG A 24 -14.26 -14.60 -6.77
CA ARG A 24 -15.03 -14.77 -8.03
C ARG A 24 -15.56 -16.19 -8.23
N VAL A 25 -15.01 -17.17 -7.51
CA VAL A 25 -15.35 -18.61 -7.68
C VAL A 25 -16.30 -19.08 -6.59
N VAL A 26 -16.00 -18.74 -5.33
CA VAL A 26 -16.83 -19.13 -4.17
C VAL A 26 -17.12 -17.88 -3.34
N GLN A 27 -18.33 -17.34 -3.44
CA GLN A 27 -18.66 -16.03 -2.87
C GLN A 27 -18.50 -15.95 -1.33
N ALA A 28 -18.62 -17.09 -0.64
CA ALA A 28 -18.40 -17.16 0.81
C ALA A 28 -16.93 -16.93 1.23
N HIS A 29 -15.97 -17.05 0.31
CA HIS A 29 -14.56 -16.84 0.59
C HIS A 29 -14.11 -15.44 0.21
N ARG A 30 -13.11 -14.92 0.94
CA ARG A 30 -12.42 -13.68 0.55
C ARG A 30 -11.66 -13.85 -0.76
N MET A 31 -11.41 -12.74 -1.46
CA MET A 31 -10.50 -12.69 -2.59
C MET A 31 -9.14 -13.30 -2.22
N SER A 32 -8.63 -14.18 -3.09
CA SER A 32 -7.30 -14.77 -2.90
C SER A 32 -6.19 -13.77 -3.20
N THR A 33 -5.03 -13.97 -2.59
CA THR A 33 -3.82 -13.18 -2.87
C THR A 33 -3.43 -13.23 -4.34
N ARG A 34 -3.63 -14.38 -5.00
CA ARG A 34 -3.39 -14.56 -6.44
C ARG A 34 -4.34 -13.71 -7.29
N GLN A 35 -5.62 -13.63 -6.92
CA GLN A 35 -6.57 -12.78 -7.65
C GLN A 35 -6.24 -11.30 -7.45
N TYR A 36 -5.82 -10.90 -6.25
CA TYR A 36 -5.38 -9.53 -6.01
C TYR A 36 -4.13 -9.18 -6.85
N ALA A 37 -3.13 -10.07 -6.90
CA ALA A 37 -1.95 -9.89 -7.74
C ALA A 37 -2.33 -9.73 -9.22
N ARG A 38 -3.23 -10.58 -9.74
CA ARG A 38 -3.72 -10.48 -11.13
C ARG A 38 -4.37 -9.13 -11.44
N LEU A 39 -5.21 -8.61 -10.53
CA LEU A 39 -5.83 -7.30 -10.72
C LEU A 39 -4.78 -6.19 -10.81
N VAL A 40 -3.76 -6.24 -9.95
CA VAL A 40 -2.65 -5.28 -10.01
C VAL A 40 -1.88 -5.41 -11.32
N ASP A 41 -1.56 -6.63 -11.75
CA ASP A 41 -0.87 -6.87 -13.03
C ASP A 41 -1.66 -6.31 -14.21
N GLU A 42 -2.98 -6.52 -14.24
CA GLU A 42 -3.88 -5.98 -15.27
C GLU A 42 -3.86 -4.45 -15.26
N TRP A 43 -3.98 -3.80 -14.10
CA TRP A 43 -3.95 -2.33 -14.00
C TRP A 43 -2.62 -1.73 -14.39
N VAL A 44 -1.51 -2.31 -13.94
CA VAL A 44 -0.14 -1.90 -14.28
C VAL A 44 0.09 -2.01 -15.79
N SER A 45 -0.35 -3.11 -16.39
CA SER A 45 -0.23 -3.33 -17.83
C SER A 45 -1.10 -2.35 -18.62
N ALA A 46 -2.32 -2.06 -18.14
CA ALA A 46 -3.24 -1.12 -18.78
C ALA A 46 -2.70 0.32 -18.86
N ILE A 47 -1.81 0.71 -17.94
CA ILE A 47 -1.15 2.02 -17.94
C ILE A 47 0.24 2.00 -18.61
N GLY A 48 0.59 0.90 -19.29
CA GLY A 48 1.84 0.77 -20.06
C GLY A 48 3.10 0.48 -19.24
N LEU A 49 2.96 0.10 -17.97
CA LEU A 49 4.09 -0.25 -17.11
C LEU A 49 4.45 -1.75 -17.19
N ARG A 50 5.71 -2.08 -16.90
CA ARG A 50 6.19 -3.47 -16.89
C ARG A 50 5.73 -4.20 -15.63
N ARG A 51 4.79 -5.15 -15.75
CA ARG A 51 4.27 -5.94 -14.63
C ARG A 51 5.34 -6.60 -13.73
N GLN A 52 6.52 -6.92 -14.27
CA GLN A 52 7.60 -7.54 -13.50
C GLN A 52 8.17 -6.60 -12.43
N GLU A 53 8.00 -5.28 -12.61
CA GLU A 53 8.54 -4.25 -11.74
C GLU A 53 7.52 -3.80 -10.68
N TYR A 54 6.23 -4.09 -10.89
CA TYR A 54 5.15 -3.60 -10.04
C TYR A 54 4.24 -4.74 -9.60
N GLY A 55 4.18 -4.96 -8.30
CA GLY A 55 3.22 -5.85 -7.64
C GLY A 55 2.60 -5.22 -6.40
N THR A 56 1.75 -5.97 -5.70
CA THR A 56 1.07 -5.53 -4.47
C THR A 56 2.05 -4.98 -3.42
N HIS A 57 3.26 -5.55 -3.34
CA HIS A 57 4.32 -5.09 -2.45
C HIS A 57 4.95 -3.75 -2.88
N SER A 58 5.15 -3.54 -4.18
CA SER A 58 5.66 -2.28 -4.72
C SER A 58 4.73 -1.10 -4.41
N LEU A 59 3.41 -1.33 -4.50
CA LEU A 59 2.40 -0.34 -4.17
C LEU A 59 2.43 0.01 -2.68
N ARG A 60 2.53 -1.00 -1.80
CA ARG A 60 2.67 -0.80 -0.35
C ARG A 60 3.92 0.03 -0.02
N ARG A 61 5.06 -0.29 -0.65
CA ARG A 61 6.31 0.45 -0.45
C ARG A 61 6.20 1.89 -0.91
N THR A 62 5.66 2.13 -2.11
CA THR A 62 5.56 3.46 -2.71
C THR A 62 4.79 4.44 -1.81
N LYS A 63 3.63 4.05 -1.30
CA LYS A 63 2.85 4.91 -0.39
C LYS A 63 3.64 5.26 0.87
N ALA A 64 4.31 4.28 1.48
CA ALA A 64 5.11 4.49 2.68
C ALA A 64 6.29 5.44 2.43
N SER A 65 7.01 5.26 1.31
CA SER A 65 8.11 6.14 0.90
C SER A 65 7.64 7.57 0.63
N MET A 66 6.47 7.76 0.00
CA MET A 66 5.91 9.10 -0.22
C MET A 66 5.56 9.81 1.09
N ILE A 67 4.95 9.09 2.04
CA ILE A 67 4.62 9.67 3.37
C ILE A 67 5.90 10.04 4.11
N TYR A 68 6.93 9.19 4.08
CA TYR A 68 8.22 9.50 4.70
C TYR A 68 8.85 10.74 4.06
N LYS A 69 8.95 10.80 2.73
CA LYS A 69 9.50 11.97 2.01
C LYS A 69 8.76 13.27 2.31
N ALA A 70 7.44 13.21 2.53
CA ALA A 70 6.63 14.39 2.82
C ALA A 70 6.70 14.84 4.28
N THR A 71 6.98 13.94 5.22
CA THR A 71 6.81 14.23 6.67
C THR A 71 8.07 14.05 7.50
N GLY A 72 9.08 13.33 7.00
CA GLY A 72 10.22 12.85 7.78
C GLY A 72 9.87 11.89 8.92
N ASN A 73 8.59 11.57 9.14
CA ASN A 73 8.14 10.87 10.35
C ASN A 73 8.20 9.35 10.19
N LEU A 74 9.38 8.79 10.47
CA LEU A 74 9.63 7.36 10.35
C LEU A 74 8.75 6.52 11.30
N ARG A 75 8.43 7.04 12.49
CA ARG A 75 7.58 6.34 13.48
C ARG A 75 6.13 6.22 13.00
N ALA A 76 5.59 7.27 12.39
CA ALA A 76 4.25 7.23 11.79
C ALA A 76 4.20 6.19 10.65
N VAL A 77 5.22 6.15 9.79
CA VAL A 77 5.31 5.16 8.71
C VAL A 77 5.44 3.74 9.24
N GLN A 78 6.21 3.52 10.31
CA GLN A 78 6.30 2.21 10.97
C GLN A 78 4.92 1.71 11.43
N ILE A 79 4.14 2.57 12.10
CA ILE A 79 2.79 2.23 12.58
C ILE A 79 1.88 1.90 11.39
N LEU A 80 1.90 2.71 10.33
CA LEU A 80 1.12 2.47 9.11
C LEU A 80 1.48 1.16 8.42
N LEU A 81 2.76 0.76 8.46
CA LEU A 81 3.23 -0.52 7.92
C LEU A 81 3.00 -1.69 8.89
N GLY A 82 2.67 -1.45 10.15
CA GLY A 82 2.53 -2.51 11.16
C GLY A 82 3.85 -3.23 11.46
N HIS A 83 4.99 -2.57 11.30
CA HIS A 83 6.29 -3.15 11.63
C HIS A 83 6.55 -3.09 13.12
N THR A 84 6.85 -4.22 13.73
CA THR A 84 7.17 -4.32 15.17
C THR A 84 8.46 -3.57 15.54
N LYS A 85 9.45 -3.62 14.65
CA LYS A 85 10.78 -3.03 14.81
C LYS A 85 10.96 -1.83 13.88
N ILE A 86 11.56 -0.73 14.37
CA ILE A 86 11.79 0.48 13.58
C ILE A 86 12.81 0.21 12.47
N GLU A 87 13.78 -0.66 12.74
CA GLU A 87 14.84 -1.11 11.84
C GLU A 87 14.28 -1.77 10.58
N ASN A 88 13.16 -2.51 10.70
CA ASN A 88 12.48 -3.08 9.56
C ASN A 88 11.95 -1.97 8.64
N THR A 89 11.50 -0.85 9.19
CA THR A 89 10.99 0.30 8.42
C THR A 89 12.13 1.05 7.73
N VAL A 90 13.25 1.25 8.42
CA VAL A 90 14.48 1.84 7.83
C VAL A 90 14.91 1.01 6.61
N ARG A 91 15.09 -0.30 6.78
CA ARG A 91 15.49 -1.22 5.70
C ARG A 91 14.45 -1.26 4.58
N TYR A 92 13.17 -1.22 4.93
CA TYR A 92 12.07 -1.29 3.96
C TYR A 92 12.00 -0.07 3.05
N LEU A 93 12.23 1.12 3.61
CA LEU A 93 12.23 2.38 2.89
C LEU A 93 13.56 2.67 2.19
N GLY A 94 14.64 2.02 2.61
CA GLY A 94 15.98 2.30 2.12
C GLY A 94 16.50 3.66 2.57
N VAL A 95 16.10 4.11 3.76
CA VAL A 95 16.57 5.37 4.35
C VAL A 95 18.05 5.24 4.68
N ASP A 96 18.87 6.16 4.20
CA ASP A 96 20.32 6.18 4.44
C ASP A 96 20.76 7.40 5.28
N ILE A 97 22.07 7.60 5.40
CA ILE A 97 22.67 8.73 6.12
C ILE A 97 22.45 10.06 5.36
N GLU A 98 22.33 10.02 4.05
CA GLU A 98 22.13 11.18 3.17
C GLU A 98 20.74 11.80 3.40
N ASP A 99 19.72 10.97 3.65
CA ASP A 99 18.39 11.43 4.09
C ASP A 99 18.45 12.21 5.42
N ALA A 100 19.36 11.85 6.33
CA ALA A 100 19.53 12.55 7.61
C ALA A 100 20.19 13.92 7.43
N LEU A 101 21.15 14.04 6.50
CA LEU A 101 21.80 15.30 6.15
C LEU A 101 20.81 16.28 5.51
N VAL A 102 19.98 15.82 4.57
CA VAL A 102 18.93 16.65 3.94
C VAL A 102 17.90 17.14 4.96
N LEU A 103 17.55 16.31 5.95
CA LEU A 103 16.67 16.74 7.05
C LEU A 103 17.36 17.78 7.95
N ALA A 104 18.65 17.62 8.24
CA ALA A 104 19.40 18.56 9.06
C ALA A 104 19.55 19.94 8.39
N GLU A 105 19.89 19.99 7.09
CA GLU A 105 20.00 21.24 6.32
C GLU A 105 18.68 22.02 6.27
N ARG A 106 17.54 21.32 6.23
CA ARG A 106 16.21 21.96 6.25
C ARG A 106 15.80 22.50 7.62
N THR A 107 16.55 22.17 8.67
CA THR A 107 16.23 22.53 10.06
C THR A 107 17.24 23.55 10.62
N GLU A 108 17.89 24.34 9.76
CA GLU A 108 18.64 25.51 10.21
C GLU A 108 17.67 26.51 10.88
N ILE A 109 17.86 26.70 12.20
CA ILE A 109 17.23 27.74 13.01
C ILE A 109 18.16 28.95 13.04
#